data_AF-A0A1I7Z7E2-F1
#
_entry.id   AF-A0A1I7Z7E2-F1
#
_cell.length_a   1.000
_cell.length_b   1.000
_cell.length_c   1.000
_cell.angle_alpha   90.00
_cell.angle_beta   90.00
_cell.angle_gamma   90.00
#
_symmetry.space_group_name_H-M   'P 1'
#
loop_
_entity.id
_entity.type
_entity.pdbx_description
1 polymer ?
#
loop_
_entity_poly.entity_id
_entity_poly.type
_entity_poly.pdbx_seq_one_letter_code
_entity_poly.pdbx_strand_id
1 'polypeptide(L)'
;MDALPWKFVDSVVELFGRKTLDELAQEVRHPLWKDVVDLHHNNRMYYIVKFRKEEGDIKPGKRVRAALHRGVHLDINYIQNLLDLWKSSGNLNFDLCSSEGIVDKDGLLALMSKGRETWRHDRHQSFFQHETEKSVAILSSQSYPISCYTCECDRSEKCLLKERYPKYH
;
A
#
# COMPACT_ATOMS: atom_id res chain seq x y z
N MET A 1 -22.35 -0.28 -5.06
CA MET A 1 -20.91 0.06 -5.04
C MET A 1 -20.56 0.25 -3.59
N ASP A 2 -19.68 -0.58 -3.04
CA ASP A 2 -19.24 -0.41 -1.66
C ASP A 2 -18.34 0.82 -1.58
N ALA A 3 -18.75 1.77 -0.74
CA ALA A 3 -17.99 2.99 -0.52
C ALA A 3 -16.68 2.64 0.20
N LEU A 4 -15.56 3.14 -0.33
CA LEU A 4 -14.27 2.99 0.34
C LEU A 4 -14.35 3.68 1.72
N PRO A 5 -13.79 3.06 2.79
CA PRO A 5 -13.79 3.66 4.11
C PRO A 5 -13.13 5.04 4.08
N TRP A 6 -13.73 6.04 4.72
CA TRP A 6 -13.21 7.42 4.75
C TRP A 6 -11.76 7.49 5.26
N LYS A 7 -11.40 6.62 6.21
CA LYS A 7 -10.03 6.47 6.71
C LYS A 7 -9.03 6.04 5.64
N PHE A 8 -9.45 5.20 4.69
CA PHE A 8 -8.61 4.80 3.55
C PHE A 8 -8.37 6.01 2.63
N VAL A 9 -9.42 6.78 2.34
CA VAL A 9 -9.32 8.00 1.51
C VAL A 9 -8.39 9.02 2.18
N ASP A 10 -8.60 9.33 3.46
CA ASP A 10 -7.74 10.27 4.21
C ASP A 10 -6.29 9.80 4.28
N SER A 11 -6.08 8.51 4.57
CA SER A 11 -4.73 7.93 4.64
C SER A 11 -4.02 7.98 3.29
N VAL A 12 -4.74 7.70 2.21
CA VAL A 12 -4.22 7.73 0.83
C VAL A 12 -3.94 9.15 0.37
N VAL A 13 -4.79 10.09 0.75
CA VAL A 13 -4.67 11.51 0.45
C VAL A 13 -3.47 12.11 1.17
N GLU A 14 -3.18 11.72 2.41
CA GLU A 14 -1.96 12.11 3.15
C GLU A 14 -0.64 11.76 2.42
N LEU A 15 -0.59 10.75 1.53
CA LEU A 15 0.65 10.45 0.77
C LEU A 15 0.83 11.26 -0.50
N PHE A 16 -0.25 11.74 -1.10
CA PHE A 16 -0.17 12.25 -2.47
C PHE A 16 0.26 13.72 -2.48
N GLY A 17 1.19 14.05 -3.38
CA GLY A 17 1.48 15.44 -3.70
C GLY A 17 0.40 16.05 -4.58
N ARG A 18 0.32 17.39 -4.55
CA ARG A 18 -0.66 18.21 -5.28
C ARG A 18 -0.95 17.74 -6.70
N LYS A 19 0.08 17.55 -7.53
CA LYS A 19 -0.10 17.14 -8.93
C LYS A 19 -0.80 15.77 -9.06
N THR A 20 -0.46 14.84 -8.18
CA THR A 20 -1.05 13.50 -8.15
C THR A 20 -2.51 13.55 -7.67
N LEU A 21 -2.81 14.39 -6.68
CA LEU A 21 -4.18 14.63 -6.23
C LEU A 21 -5.04 15.28 -7.32
N ASP A 22 -4.50 16.26 -8.04
CA ASP A 22 -5.19 16.96 -9.13
C ASP A 22 -5.53 16.00 -10.29
N GLU A 23 -4.59 15.11 -10.66
CA GLU A 23 -4.83 14.08 -11.68
C GLU A 23 -5.84 13.03 -11.20
N LEU A 24 -5.75 12.58 -9.94
CA LEU A 24 -6.70 11.63 -9.36
C LEU A 24 -8.11 12.24 -9.31
N ALA A 25 -8.24 13.50 -8.89
CA ALA A 25 -9.51 14.21 -8.80
C ALA A 25 -10.21 14.39 -10.17
N GLN A 26 -9.44 14.45 -11.26
CA GLN A 26 -10.02 14.46 -12.62
C GLN A 26 -10.60 13.09 -13.03
N GLU A 27 -10.02 12.00 -12.52
CA GLU A 27 -10.41 10.62 -12.82
C GLU A 27 -11.58 10.14 -11.93
N VAL A 28 -11.59 10.48 -10.63
CA VAL A 28 -12.71 10.20 -9.72
C VAL A 28 -13.71 11.34 -9.75
N ARG A 29 -14.71 11.24 -10.65
CA ARG A 29 -15.85 12.18 -10.76
C ARG A 29 -16.84 12.09 -9.60
N HIS A 30 -16.37 12.06 -8.36
CA HIS A 30 -17.22 11.92 -7.19
C HIS A 30 -17.18 13.18 -6.32
N PRO A 31 -18.33 13.83 -6.01
CA PRO A 31 -18.38 15.15 -5.36
C PRO A 31 -17.60 15.25 -4.04
N LEU A 32 -17.56 14.16 -3.26
CA LEU A 32 -16.84 14.10 -1.98
C LEU A 32 -15.31 14.22 -2.09
N TRP A 33 -14.72 14.01 -3.28
CA TRP A 33 -13.28 14.14 -3.46
C TRP A 33 -12.80 15.58 -3.47
N LYS A 34 -13.69 16.53 -3.79
CA LYS A 34 -13.34 17.95 -3.79
C LYS A 34 -12.95 18.44 -2.39
N ASP A 35 -13.78 18.12 -1.39
CA ASP A 35 -13.56 18.54 -0.01
C ASP A 35 -12.28 17.91 0.58
N VAL A 36 -11.98 16.68 0.18
CA VAL A 36 -10.78 15.93 0.56
C VAL A 36 -9.51 16.54 -0.06
N VAL A 37 -9.55 16.93 -1.34
CA VAL A 37 -8.44 17.61 -2.04
C VAL A 37 -8.22 19.02 -1.47
N ASP A 38 -9.31 19.75 -1.21
CA ASP A 38 -9.27 21.12 -0.67
C ASP A 38 -8.75 21.15 0.78
N LEU A 39 -9.09 20.16 1.60
CA LEU A 39 -8.53 19.99 2.95
C LEU A 39 -7.00 19.78 2.90
N HIS A 40 -6.52 19.04 1.89
CA HIS A 40 -5.10 18.70 1.74
C HIS A 40 -4.27 19.87 1.17
N HIS A 41 -4.83 20.63 0.23
CA HIS A 41 -4.22 21.84 -0.34
C HIS A 41 -3.80 22.87 0.71
N ASN A 42 -4.47 22.91 1.85
CA ASN A 42 -4.20 23.87 2.92
C ASN A 42 -3.12 23.43 3.91
N ASN A 43 -2.60 22.18 3.85
CA ASN A 43 -1.91 21.60 5.01
C ASN A 43 -0.49 21.01 4.88
N ARG A 44 0.15 20.61 3.76
CA ARG A 44 1.58 20.13 3.83
C ARG A 44 2.40 19.86 2.55
N MET A 45 3.70 19.63 2.82
CA MET A 45 4.86 19.36 1.95
C MET A 45 4.64 18.37 0.78
N TYR A 46 5.29 18.66 -0.35
CA TYR A 46 5.12 17.94 -1.62
C TYR A 46 5.84 16.58 -1.67
N TYR A 47 5.10 15.52 -1.98
CA TYR A 47 5.63 14.19 -2.29
C TYR A 47 5.42 13.84 -3.76
N ILE A 48 6.36 13.11 -4.37
CA ILE A 48 6.18 12.54 -5.72
C ILE A 48 5.75 11.09 -5.56
N VAL A 49 4.45 10.82 -5.71
CA VAL A 49 3.97 9.46 -5.82
C VAL A 49 3.96 9.07 -7.29
N LYS A 50 4.84 8.12 -7.65
CA LYS A 50 4.88 7.56 -9.00
C LYS A 50 4.03 6.31 -9.07
N PHE A 51 2.87 6.39 -9.70
CA PHE A 51 2.14 5.20 -10.11
C PHE A 51 2.81 4.59 -11.33
N ARG A 52 3.34 3.38 -11.17
CA ARG A 52 3.73 2.57 -12.33
C ARG A 52 2.54 1.71 -12.72
N LYS A 53 1.80 2.15 -13.73
CA LYS A 53 0.75 1.37 -14.38
C LYS A 53 1.43 0.25 -15.18
N GLU A 54 1.22 -1.00 -14.81
CA GLU A 54 1.42 -2.11 -15.74
C GLU A 54 0.23 -2.08 -16.73
N GLU A 55 0.52 -2.20 -18.04
CA GLU A 55 -0.36 -1.84 -19.18
C GLU A 55 -1.88 -2.14 -18.99
N GLY A 56 -2.72 -1.21 -19.46
CA GLY A 56 -4.20 -1.30 -19.45
C GLY A 56 -4.90 -0.54 -18.32
N ASP A 57 -6.18 -0.20 -18.47
CA ASP A 57 -6.97 0.66 -17.55
C ASP A 57 -6.95 0.23 -16.07
N ILE A 58 -7.12 1.20 -15.16
CA ILE A 58 -7.20 0.96 -13.71
C ILE A 58 -8.53 0.25 -13.42
N LYS A 59 -8.49 -1.09 -13.36
CA LYS A 59 -9.63 -1.91 -12.94
C LYS A 59 -9.49 -2.27 -11.46
N PRO A 60 -10.60 -2.41 -10.71
CA PRO A 60 -10.58 -2.97 -9.37
C PRO A 60 -9.81 -4.29 -9.34
N GLY A 61 -8.82 -4.39 -8.45
CA GLY A 61 -7.91 -5.55 -8.35
C GLY A 61 -6.49 -5.29 -8.85
N LYS A 62 -6.26 -4.27 -9.69
CA LYS A 62 -4.89 -3.98 -10.17
C LYS A 62 -3.96 -3.56 -9.02
N ARG A 63 -2.75 -4.11 -9.04
CA ARG A 63 -1.69 -3.80 -8.08
C ARG A 63 -1.27 -2.33 -8.15
N VAL A 64 -1.31 -1.64 -7.03
CA VAL A 64 -0.87 -0.24 -6.91
C VAL A 64 0.53 -0.20 -6.34
N ARG A 65 1.48 0.47 -7.00
CA ARG A 65 2.81 0.73 -6.42
C ARG A 65 2.97 2.20 -6.10
N ALA A 66 3.27 2.50 -4.84
CA ALA A 66 3.71 3.82 -4.38
C ALA A 66 5.20 3.78 -4.07
N ALA A 67 5.95 4.82 -4.46
CA ALA A 67 7.37 4.91 -4.19
C ALA A 67 7.69 6.25 -3.50
N LEU A 68 8.34 6.18 -2.35
CA LEU A 68 8.80 7.32 -1.57
C LEU A 68 10.30 7.51 -1.76
N HIS A 69 10.66 8.72 -2.19
CA HIS A 69 12.04 9.14 -2.41
C HIS A 69 12.53 10.03 -1.27
N ARG A 70 13.84 10.31 -1.24
CA ARG A 70 14.58 11.06 -0.19
C ARG A 70 13.80 12.23 0.42
N GLY A 71 13.99 12.44 1.72
CA GLY A 71 13.43 13.60 2.46
C GLY A 71 12.07 13.34 3.10
N VAL A 72 11.52 12.14 2.96
CA VAL A 72 10.33 11.69 3.68
C VAL A 72 10.79 10.83 4.85
N HIS A 73 10.36 11.15 6.06
CA HIS A 73 10.41 10.22 7.17
C HIS A 73 9.05 9.54 7.27
N LEU A 74 9.05 8.22 7.23
CA LEU A 74 7.84 7.44 7.30
C LEU A 74 7.68 6.88 8.71
N ASP A 75 6.68 7.41 9.39
CA ASP A 75 6.30 6.98 10.74
C ASP A 75 5.80 5.54 10.71
N ILE A 76 6.21 4.74 11.70
CA ILE A 76 5.77 3.35 11.81
C ILE A 76 4.24 3.21 11.92
N ASN A 77 3.57 4.18 12.55
CA ASN A 77 2.12 4.23 12.65
C ASN A 77 1.46 4.22 11.27
N TYR A 78 2.12 4.81 10.26
CA TYR A 78 1.63 4.78 8.89
C TYR A 78 1.68 3.36 8.28
N ILE A 79 2.76 2.60 8.48
CA ILE A 79 2.81 1.18 8.05
C ILE A 79 1.81 0.34 8.82
N GLN A 80 1.66 0.56 10.12
CA GLN A 80 0.67 -0.13 10.96
C GLN A 80 -0.76 0.14 10.44
N ASN A 81 -1.10 1.39 10.12
CA ASN A 81 -2.39 1.74 9.54
C ASN A 81 -2.65 1.05 8.20
N LEU A 82 -1.65 0.99 7.32
CA LEU A 82 -1.77 0.25 6.05
C LEU A 82 -1.98 -1.24 6.28
N LEU A 83 -1.28 -1.83 7.24
CA LEU A 83 -1.45 -3.23 7.61
C LEU A 83 -2.86 -3.49 8.18
N ASP A 84 -3.38 -2.61 9.02
CA ASP A 84 -4.71 -2.74 9.62
C ASP A 84 -5.83 -2.53 8.59
N LEU A 85 -5.65 -1.60 7.64
CA LEU A 85 -6.52 -1.45 6.48
C LEU A 85 -6.54 -2.74 5.63
N TRP A 86 -5.38 -3.34 5.37
CA TRP A 86 -5.30 -4.63 4.69
C TRP A 86 -5.98 -5.73 5.50
N LYS A 87 -5.80 -5.81 6.82
CA LYS A 87 -6.49 -6.79 7.68
C LYS A 87 -8.01 -6.62 7.70
N SER A 88 -8.51 -5.41 7.50
CA SER A 88 -9.95 -5.14 7.52
C SER A 88 -10.66 -5.55 6.22
N SER A 89 -9.93 -5.59 5.10
CA SER A 89 -10.51 -5.73 3.76
C SER A 89 -10.00 -6.94 2.99
N GLY A 90 -8.77 -7.37 3.25
CA GLY A 90 -8.07 -8.47 2.59
C GLY A 90 -7.88 -8.32 1.08
N ASN A 91 -8.35 -7.22 0.49
CA ASN A 91 -8.44 -7.02 -0.95
C ASN A 91 -7.47 -5.96 -1.49
N LEU A 92 -6.60 -5.43 -0.63
CA LEU A 92 -5.57 -4.48 -1.02
C LEU A 92 -4.44 -5.22 -1.74
N ASN A 93 -4.23 -4.87 -3.01
CA ASN A 93 -3.10 -5.34 -3.82
C ASN A 93 -2.16 -4.14 -4.04
N PHE A 94 -1.15 -3.98 -3.19
CA PHE A 94 -0.29 -2.80 -3.25
C PHE A 94 1.16 -3.03 -2.79
N ASP A 95 2.07 -2.19 -3.29
CA ASP A 95 3.46 -2.08 -2.84
C ASP A 95 3.73 -0.67 -2.36
N LEU A 96 4.37 -0.55 -1.20
CA LEU A 96 5.04 0.68 -0.81
C LEU A 96 6.55 0.47 -0.90
N CYS A 97 7.20 1.22 -1.77
CA CYS A 97 8.65 1.28 -1.88
C CYS A 97 9.18 2.50 -1.14
N SER A 98 10.25 2.36 -0.38
CA SER A 98 10.96 3.48 0.22
C SER A 98 12.47 3.36 -0.01
N SER A 99 13.12 4.51 -0.17
CA SER A 99 14.58 4.58 -0.13
C SER A 99 15.09 4.22 1.28
N GLU A 100 16.32 3.75 1.39
CA GLU A 100 16.92 3.41 2.69
C GLU A 100 16.98 4.64 3.62
N GLY A 101 16.70 4.44 4.90
CA GLY A 101 16.71 5.50 5.92
C GLY A 101 15.42 6.32 6.04
N ILE A 102 14.38 6.00 5.26
CA ILE A 102 13.08 6.69 5.33
C ILE A 102 12.23 6.19 6.50
N VAL A 103 12.22 4.87 6.76
CA VAL A 103 11.35 4.23 7.74
C VAL A 103 12.08 4.06 9.07
N ASP A 104 11.39 4.29 10.18
CA ASP A 104 11.84 3.90 11.51
C ASP A 104 12.12 2.38 11.56
N LYS A 105 13.40 2.01 11.64
CA LYS A 105 13.84 0.61 11.62
C LYS A 105 13.36 -0.15 12.84
N ASP A 106 13.45 0.45 14.02
CA ASP A 106 13.12 -0.25 15.27
C ASP A 106 11.61 -0.44 15.39
N GLY A 107 10.83 0.60 15.05
CA GLY A 107 9.38 0.49 14.92
C GLY A 107 8.97 -0.58 13.90
N LEU A 108 9.63 -0.62 12.73
CA LEU A 108 9.34 -1.63 11.71
C LEU A 108 9.63 -3.05 12.19
N LEU A 109 10.77 -3.27 12.84
CA LEU A 109 11.13 -4.56 13.41
C LEU A 109 10.14 -5.01 14.49
N ALA A 110 9.71 -4.10 15.37
CA ALA A 110 8.69 -4.37 16.38
C ALA A 110 7.33 -4.71 15.77
N LEU A 111 6.99 -4.11 14.61
CA LEU A 111 5.79 -4.46 13.87
C LEU A 111 5.90 -5.84 13.21
N MET A 112 7.06 -6.14 12.64
CA MET A 112 7.36 -7.41 11.98
C MET A 112 7.25 -8.61 12.93
N SER A 113 7.62 -8.45 14.20
CA SER A 113 7.54 -9.55 15.18
C SER A 113 6.13 -10.02 15.51
N LYS A 114 5.10 -9.25 15.11
CA LYS A 114 3.69 -9.66 15.22
C LYS A 114 3.26 -10.69 14.17
N GLY A 115 4.04 -10.87 13.11
CA GLY A 115 3.74 -11.80 12.01
C GLY A 115 4.63 -13.03 12.03
N ARG A 116 4.52 -13.86 10.99
CA ARG A 116 5.40 -15.03 10.83
C ARG A 116 6.71 -14.59 10.20
N GLU A 117 7.73 -14.43 11.04
CA GLU A 117 9.06 -14.03 10.60
C GLU A 117 9.77 -15.13 9.79
N THR A 118 10.48 -14.71 8.74
CA THR A 118 11.40 -15.56 8.01
C THR A 118 12.61 -14.74 7.55
N TRP A 119 13.76 -15.39 7.52
CA TRP A 119 14.96 -14.86 6.90
C TRP A 119 15.15 -15.50 5.53
N ARG A 120 15.27 -14.68 4.47
CA ARG A 120 15.59 -15.14 3.12
C ARG A 120 16.69 -14.28 2.52
N HIS A 121 17.87 -14.85 2.23
CA HIS A 121 18.97 -14.17 1.53
C HIS A 121 19.23 -12.75 2.07
N ASP A 122 19.46 -12.65 3.39
CA ASP A 122 19.70 -11.39 4.11
C ASP A 122 18.53 -10.41 4.15
N ARG A 123 17.32 -10.84 3.76
CA ARG A 123 16.07 -10.10 3.95
C ARG A 123 15.34 -10.67 5.15
N HIS A 124 15.14 -9.82 6.14
CA HIS A 124 14.21 -10.07 7.22
C HIS A 124 12.82 -9.72 6.70
N GLN A 125 11.92 -10.70 6.68
CA GLN A 125 10.54 -10.53 6.23
C GLN A 125 9.57 -11.09 7.27
N SER A 126 8.42 -10.44 7.41
CA SER A 126 7.33 -10.96 8.23
C SER A 126 6.07 -11.07 7.39
N PHE A 127 5.41 -12.22 7.52
CA PHE A 127 4.24 -12.57 6.74
C PHE A 127 2.99 -12.55 7.60
N PHE A 128 1.95 -11.91 7.09
CA PHE A 128 0.62 -11.85 7.67
C PHE A 128 -0.34 -12.44 6.66
N GLN A 129 -1.02 -13.52 7.01
CA GLN A 129 -2.06 -14.12 6.18
C GLN A 129 -3.41 -13.55 6.61
N HIS A 130 -4.25 -13.21 5.64
CA HIS A 130 -5.60 -12.77 5.97
C HIS A 130 -6.45 -13.96 6.42
N GLU A 131 -7.34 -13.74 7.39
CA GLU A 131 -8.11 -14.83 8.02
C GLU A 131 -9.15 -15.43 7.05
N THR A 132 -9.79 -14.59 6.24
CA THR A 132 -10.91 -14.98 5.37
C THR A 132 -10.59 -14.90 3.88
N GLU A 133 -9.59 -14.11 3.49
CA GLU A 133 -9.31 -13.80 2.10
C GLU A 133 -8.04 -14.52 1.68
N LYS A 134 -7.95 -14.90 0.40
CA LYS A 134 -6.71 -15.42 -0.17
C LYS A 134 -5.74 -14.27 -0.43
N SER A 135 -5.19 -13.71 0.64
CA SER A 135 -4.26 -12.59 0.57
C SER A 135 -3.19 -12.65 1.66
N VAL A 136 -2.07 -12.00 1.38
CA VAL A 136 -0.92 -11.92 2.28
C VAL A 136 -0.35 -10.51 2.28
N ALA A 137 -0.05 -9.99 3.47
CA ALA A 137 0.78 -8.82 3.66
C ALA A 137 2.19 -9.24 4.09
N ILE A 138 3.19 -8.57 3.55
CA ILE A 138 4.59 -8.84 3.77
C ILE A 138 5.24 -7.54 4.21
N LEU A 139 5.81 -7.54 5.41
CA LEU A 139 6.68 -6.49 5.88
C LEU A 139 8.14 -6.89 5.65
N SER A 140 8.99 -5.93 5.31
CA SER A 140 10.40 -6.18 5.00
C SER A 140 11.26 -5.02 5.48
N SER A 141 12.42 -5.34 6.06
CA SER A 141 13.39 -4.33 6.52
C SER A 141 14.15 -3.62 5.39
N GLN A 142 13.87 -3.96 4.13
CA GLN A 142 14.53 -3.43 2.94
C GLN A 142 13.66 -2.40 2.19
N SER A 143 13.88 -2.24 0.88
CA SER A 143 13.31 -1.21 0.00
C SER A 143 11.78 -1.21 -0.13
N TYR A 144 11.10 -2.20 0.44
CA TYR A 144 9.65 -2.41 0.35
C TYR A 144 9.10 -2.63 1.76
N PRO A 145 8.89 -1.57 2.57
CA PRO A 145 8.44 -1.71 3.95
C PRO A 145 7.14 -2.52 4.09
N ILE A 146 6.24 -2.43 3.11
CA ILE A 146 5.03 -3.26 3.04
C ILE A 146 4.70 -3.62 1.59
N SER A 147 4.26 -4.86 1.40
CA SER A 147 3.67 -5.35 0.15
C SER A 147 2.48 -6.25 0.46
N CYS A 148 1.33 -5.97 -0.13
CA CYS A 148 0.11 -6.74 0.01
C CYS A 148 -0.27 -7.35 -1.32
N TYR A 149 -0.59 -8.64 -1.30
CA TYR A 149 -0.99 -9.42 -2.45
C TYR A 149 -2.34 -10.04 -2.17
N THR A 150 -3.27 -9.89 -3.11
CA THR A 150 -4.56 -10.57 -3.09
C THR A 150 -4.60 -11.57 -4.25
N CYS A 151 -5.26 -12.71 -4.07
CA CYS A 151 -5.46 -13.67 -5.14
C CYS A 151 -6.30 -13.05 -6.26
N GLU A 152 -5.84 -13.22 -7.50
CA GLU A 152 -6.48 -12.67 -8.69
C GLU A 152 -6.94 -13.77 -9.66
N CYS A 153 -6.93 -15.05 -9.27
CA CYS A 153 -7.25 -16.16 -10.18
C CYS A 153 -8.66 -16.07 -10.79
N ASP A 154 -9.62 -15.49 -10.06
CA ASP A 154 -10.98 -15.29 -10.57
C ASP A 154 -11.08 -14.09 -11.54
N ARG A 155 -10.03 -13.29 -11.64
CA ARG A 155 -10.01 -12.00 -12.35
C ARG A 155 -8.95 -11.93 -13.46
N SER A 156 -7.94 -12.78 -13.41
CA SER A 156 -6.76 -12.74 -14.27
C SER A 156 -6.16 -14.14 -14.43
N GLU A 157 -5.69 -14.44 -15.65
CA GLU A 157 -4.94 -15.67 -15.94
C GLU A 157 -3.60 -15.72 -15.17
N LYS A 158 -3.04 -14.55 -14.84
CA LYS A 158 -1.81 -14.41 -14.04
C LYS A 158 -2.16 -13.90 -12.64
N CYS A 159 -1.74 -14.65 -11.62
CA CYS A 159 -1.94 -14.32 -10.21
C CYS A 159 -0.59 -14.19 -9.52
N LEU A 160 -0.21 -12.96 -9.17
CA LEU A 160 1.10 -12.67 -8.59
C LEU A 160 1.31 -13.33 -7.22
N LEU A 161 0.22 -13.50 -6.46
CA LEU A 161 0.24 -14.25 -5.21
C LEU A 161 0.66 -15.71 -5.45
N LYS A 162 0.04 -16.37 -6.43
CA LYS A 162 0.34 -17.76 -6.82
C LYS A 162 1.77 -17.92 -7.32
N GLU A 163 2.24 -17.00 -8.16
CA GLU A 163 3.57 -17.06 -8.76
C GLU A 163 4.70 -16.82 -7.73
N ARG A 164 4.57 -15.80 -6.89
CA ARG A 164 5.64 -15.40 -5.97
C ARG A 164 5.58 -16.12 -4.63
N TYR A 165 4.38 -16.44 -4.17
CA TYR A 165 4.15 -17.00 -2.84
C TYR A 165 3.10 -18.13 -2.87
N PRO A 166 3.37 -19.23 -3.60
CA PRO A 166 2.41 -20.32 -3.80
C PRO A 166 1.93 -20.97 -2.50
N LYS A 167 2.69 -20.88 -1.40
CA LYS A 167 2.28 -21.44 -0.11
C LYS A 167 1.16 -20.65 0.60
N TYR A 168 0.90 -19.41 0.18
CA TYR A 168 -0.14 -18.54 0.76
C TYR A 168 -1.30 -18.30 -0.22
N HIS A 169 -1.32 -18.99 -1.36
CA HIS A 169 -2.37 -18.93 -2.38
C HIS A 169 -3.34 -20.10 -2.24
#